data_AF-A0AA50YDJ2-F1
#
_entry.id   AF-A0AA50YDJ2-F1
#
_cell.length_a   1.000
_cell.length_b   1.000
_cell.length_c   1.000
_cell.angle_alpha   90.00
_cell.angle_beta   90.00
_cell.angle_gamma   90.00
#
_symmetry.space_group_name_H-M   'P 1'
#
loop_
_entity.id
_entity.type
_entity.pdbx_description
1 polymer ?
#
loop_
_entity_poly.entity_id
_entity_poly.type
_entity_poly.pdbx_seq_one_letter_code
_entity_poly.pdbx_strand_id
1 'polypeptide(L)'
;FVTGNAKKLEEIKAILGTNFPFDIISHKLDLPELQGEINEVSIKKCQEAARRLNRPVVVEDTSLCFNALKGLPGPYIKWFLEKLEPEGLPRLLTGWHDKSAEAVCTFA
;
A
#
# COMPACT_ATOMS: atom_id res chain seq x y z
N PHE A 1 7.63 -6.50 10.14
CA PHE A 1 7.08 -6.00 8.88
C PHE A 1 6.00 -6.95 8.40
N VAL A 2 4.76 -6.46 8.22
CA VAL A 2 3.64 -7.32 7.82
C VAL A 2 3.37 -7.14 6.34
N THR A 3 3.72 -8.17 5.56
CA THR A 3 3.59 -8.18 4.11
C THR A 3 3.43 -9.60 3.59
N GLY A 4 2.69 -9.75 2.50
CA GLY A 4 2.70 -10.97 1.67
C GLY A 4 3.66 -10.87 0.47
N ASN A 5 4.22 -9.69 0.20
CA ASN A 5 5.06 -9.40 -0.96
C ASN A 5 6.54 -9.35 -0.55
N ALA A 6 7.34 -10.26 -1.08
CA ALA A 6 8.78 -10.34 -0.83
C ALA A 6 9.54 -9.09 -1.31
N LYS A 7 9.12 -8.46 -2.41
CA LYS A 7 9.76 -7.24 -2.93
C LYS A 7 9.65 -6.07 -1.97
N LYS A 8 8.52 -5.94 -1.27
CA LYS A 8 8.35 -4.92 -0.22
C LYS A 8 9.35 -5.09 0.92
N LEU A 9 9.70 -6.33 1.28
CA LEU A 9 10.71 -6.60 2.31
C LEU A 9 12.11 -6.22 1.82
N GLU A 10 12.41 -6.45 0.54
CA GLU A 10 13.68 -6.03 -0.07
C GLU A 10 13.76 -4.50 -0.12
N GLU A 11 12.68 -3.83 -0.54
CA GLU A 11 12.55 -2.37 -0.59
C GLU A 11 12.76 -1.73 0.78
N ILE A 12 12.05 -2.19 1.82
CA ILE A 12 12.18 -1.58 3.16
C ILE A 12 13.59 -1.77 3.74
N LYS A 13 14.23 -2.92 3.49
CA LYS A 13 15.61 -3.18 3.92
C LYS A 13 16.60 -2.30 3.15
N ALA A 14 16.40 -2.10 1.85
CA ALA A 14 17.22 -1.22 1.04
C ALA A 14 17.09 0.25 1.49
N ILE A 15 15.88 0.71 1.81
CA ILE A 15 15.61 2.08 2.27
C ILE A 15 16.22 2.33 3.65
N LEU A 16 16.04 1.42 4.60
CA LEU A 16 16.53 1.59 5.97
C LEU A 16 18.04 1.35 6.09
N GLY A 17 18.62 0.61 5.15
CA GLY A 17 20.05 0.34 5.09
C GLY A 17 20.57 -0.55 6.22
N THR A 18 21.88 -0.80 6.21
CA THR A 18 22.53 -1.72 7.14
C THR A 18 22.71 -1.16 8.55
N ASN A 19 22.56 0.15 8.72
CA ASN A 19 22.76 0.83 10.01
C ASN A 19 21.47 0.98 10.81
N PHE A 20 20.35 0.45 10.31
CA PHE A 20 19.09 0.45 11.05
C PHE A 20 19.21 -0.47 12.27
N PRO A 21 18.91 0.01 13.50
CA PRO A 21 19.25 -0.70 14.72
C PRO A 21 18.31 -1.87 15.06
N PHE A 22 17.36 -2.21 14.18
CA PHE A 22 16.38 -3.26 14.40
C PHE A 22 16.36 -4.29 13.27
N ASP A 23 16.17 -5.55 13.63
CA ASP A 23 15.94 -6.63 12.68
C ASP A 23 14.52 -6.56 12.09
N ILE A 24 14.44 -6.48 10.76
CA ILE A 24 13.16 -6.48 10.05
C ILE A 24 12.77 -7.89 9.67
N ILE A 25 11.90 -8.48 10.50
CA ILE A 25 11.32 -9.81 10.27
C ILE A 25 10.00 -9.65 9.50
N SER A 26 9.88 -10.40 8.41
CA SER A 26 8.63 -10.46 7.64
C SER A 26 7.64 -11.44 8.25
N HIS A 27 6.40 -10.99 8.41
CA HIS A 27 5.29 -11.83 8.83
C HIS A 27 4.18 -11.76 7.77
N LYS A 28 3.83 -12.92 7.21
CA LYS A 28 2.64 -13.04 6.36
C LYS A 28 1.42 -13.14 7.27
N LEU A 29 0.56 -12.12 7.22
CA LEU A 29 -0.68 -12.05 7.98
C LEU A 29 -1.80 -11.66 7.02
N ASP A 30 -2.89 -12.43 7.03
CA ASP A 30 -4.08 -12.08 6.26
C ASP A 30 -4.87 -11.03 7.03
N LEU A 31 -4.71 -9.77 6.61
CA LEU A 31 -5.36 -8.61 7.21
C LEU A 31 -6.53 -8.16 6.33
N PRO A 32 -7.62 -7.67 6.93
CA PRO A 32 -8.73 -7.13 6.16
C PRO A 32 -8.27 -5.93 5.31
N GLU A 33 -8.68 -5.90 4.05
CA GLU A 33 -8.53 -4.74 3.16
C GLU A 33 -9.62 -3.73 3.50
N LEU A 34 -9.31 -2.81 4.42
CA LEU A 34 -10.27 -1.84 4.94
C LEU A 34 -10.52 -0.72 3.92
N GLN A 35 -11.74 -0.17 3.95
CA GLN A 35 -12.11 0.99 3.14
C GLN A 35 -11.91 2.29 3.93
N GLY A 36 -11.56 3.35 3.23
CA GLY A 36 -11.35 4.69 3.78
C GLY A 36 -10.27 5.45 3.03
N GLU A 37 -9.85 6.55 3.64
CA GLU A 37 -8.71 7.35 3.17
C GLU A 37 -7.38 6.63 3.45
N ILE A 38 -6.35 6.95 2.67
CA ILE A 38 -5.02 6.29 2.70
C ILE A 38 -4.47 6.15 4.13
N ASN A 39 -4.50 7.23 4.90
CA ASN A 39 -3.98 7.25 6.28
C ASN A 39 -4.84 6.38 7.22
N GLU A 40 -6.16 6.43 7.09
CA GLU A 40 -7.05 5.65 7.94
C GLU A 40 -6.90 4.15 7.70
N VAL A 41 -6.80 3.75 6.44
CA VAL A 41 -6.59 2.36 6.04
C VAL A 41 -5.27 1.85 6.63
N SER A 42 -4.19 2.62 6.48
CA SER A 42 -2.86 2.26 6.99
C SER A 42 -2.84 2.13 8.52
N ILE A 43 -3.44 3.09 9.24
CA ILE A 43 -3.53 3.07 10.71
C ILE A 43 -4.32 1.85 11.20
N LYS A 44 -5.52 1.61 10.65
CA LYS A 44 -6.37 0.50 11.08
C LYS A 44 -5.72 -0.86 10.76
N LYS A 45 -5.03 -0.96 9.62
CA LYS A 45 -4.24 -2.15 9.26
C LYS A 45 -3.11 -2.40 10.24
N CYS A 46 -2.35 -1.36 10.62
CA CYS A 46 -1.28 -1.46 11.61
C CYS A 46 -1.82 -1.89 12.97
N GLN A 47 -2.91 -1.26 13.44
CA GLN A 47 -3.56 -1.61 14.70
C GLN A 47 -4.01 -3.07 14.74
N GLU A 48 -4.64 -3.57 13.66
CA GLU A 48 -5.07 -4.97 13.58
C GLU A 48 -3.87 -5.93 13.54
N ALA A 49 -2.81 -5.57 12.82
CA ALA A 49 -1.56 -6.33 12.79
C ALA A 49 -0.91 -6.42 14.18
N ALA A 50 -0.83 -5.30 14.89
CA ALA A 50 -0.27 -5.21 16.23
C ALA A 50 -1.09 -6.03 17.22
N ARG A 51 -2.43 -5.93 17.14
CA ARG A 51 -3.36 -6.70 17.96
C ARG A 51 -3.20 -8.21 17.77
N ARG A 52 -3.04 -8.69 16.52
CA ARG A 52 -2.89 -10.12 16.23
C ARG A 52 -1.53 -10.69 16.59
N LEU A 53 -0.46 -9.92 16.37
CA LEU A 53 0.92 -10.39 16.61
C LEU A 53 1.43 -10.09 18.02
N ASN A 54 0.73 -9.23 18.76
CA ASN A 54 1.06 -8.76 20.11
C ASN A 54 2.54 -8.34 20.25
N ARG A 55 3.01 -7.52 19.31
CA ARG A 55 4.40 -7.06 19.21
C ARG A 55 4.48 -5.76 18.40
N PRO A 56 5.62 -5.05 18.41
CA PRO A 56 5.87 -3.96 17.47
C PRO A 56 5.76 -4.45 16.03
N VAL A 57 4.99 -3.74 15.22
CA VAL A 57 4.76 -4.04 13.81
C VAL A 57 4.96 -2.78 13.00
N VAL A 58 5.27 -2.98 11.72
CA VAL A 58 5.20 -1.96 10.68
C VAL A 58 4.45 -2.60 9.53
N VAL A 59 3.48 -1.89 8.99
CA VAL A 59 2.75 -2.24 7.77
C VAL A 59 3.13 -1.28 6.65
N GLU A 60 2.86 -1.69 5.42
CA GLU A 60 2.99 -0.82 4.25
C GLU A 60 1.73 -0.95 3.38
N ASP A 61 1.22 0.19 2.94
CA ASP A 61 0.15 0.30 1.97
C ASP A 61 0.61 1.15 0.77
N THR A 62 0.20 0.71 -0.43
CA THR A 62 0.55 1.37 -1.68
C THR A 62 -0.73 1.80 -2.37
N SER A 63 -0.81 3.09 -2.71
CA SER A 63 -1.93 3.69 -3.41
C SER A 63 -1.49 4.26 -4.76
N LEU A 64 -2.38 4.21 -5.75
CA LEU A 64 -2.21 4.91 -7.01
C LEU A 64 -3.34 5.93 -7.18
N CYS A 65 -2.98 7.20 -7.13
CA CYS A 65 -3.91 8.31 -7.02
C CYS A 65 -3.98 9.07 -8.35
N PHE A 66 -5.06 8.94 -9.10
CA PHE A 66 -5.25 9.75 -10.31
C PHE A 66 -5.86 11.09 -9.94
N ASN A 67 -5.21 12.19 -10.34
CA ASN A 67 -5.66 13.54 -9.99
C ASN A 67 -7.04 13.83 -10.59
N ALA A 68 -7.27 13.40 -11.83
CA ALA A 68 -8.57 13.49 -12.50
C ALA A 68 -9.71 12.74 -11.77
N LEU A 69 -9.39 11.67 -11.04
CA LEU A 69 -10.37 10.91 -10.25
C LEU A 69 -10.32 11.28 -8.76
N LYS A 70 -9.79 12.46 -8.42
CA LYS A 70 -9.66 12.97 -7.05
C LYS A 70 -8.98 11.96 -6.11
N GLY A 71 -7.93 11.31 -6.60
CA GLY A 71 -7.13 10.36 -5.83
C GLY A 71 -7.56 8.90 -5.95
N LEU A 72 -8.66 8.58 -6.65
CA LEU A 72 -9.01 7.19 -6.96
C LEU A 72 -8.10 6.61 -8.08
N PRO A 73 -7.90 5.28 -8.13
CA PRO A 73 -8.43 4.27 -7.21
C PRO A 73 -7.79 4.28 -5.81
N GLY A 74 -6.68 4.99 -5.61
CA GLY A 74 -6.06 5.21 -4.31
C GLY A 74 -5.71 3.88 -3.63
N PRO A 75 -6.16 3.64 -2.38
CA PRO A 75 -5.86 2.41 -1.65
C PRO A 75 -6.50 1.16 -2.28
N TYR A 76 -7.43 1.32 -3.22
CA TYR A 76 -8.12 0.21 -3.89
C TYR A 76 -7.38 -0.30 -5.14
N ILE A 77 -6.19 0.23 -5.44
CA ILE A 77 -5.46 -0.08 -6.68
C ILE A 77 -5.27 -1.57 -6.93
N LYS A 78 -5.11 -2.40 -5.89
CA LYS A 78 -5.01 -3.87 -6.02
C LYS A 78 -6.17 -4.45 -6.82
N TRP A 79 -7.40 -4.07 -6.46
CA TRP A 79 -8.62 -4.59 -7.10
C TRP A 79 -8.79 -4.03 -8.51
N PHE A 80 -8.47 -2.75 -8.71
CA PHE A 80 -8.53 -2.14 -10.03
C PHE A 80 -7.52 -2.78 -10.99
N LEU A 81 -6.29 -2.99 -10.54
CA LEU A 81 -5.26 -3.66 -11.33
C LEU A 81 -5.63 -5.12 -11.64
N GLU A 82 -6.17 -5.86 -10.68
CA GLU A 82 -6.60 -7.26 -10.89
C GLU A 82 -7.71 -7.36 -11.94
N LYS A 83 -8.68 -6.43 -11.93
CA LYS A 83 -9.85 -6.50 -12.82
C LYS A 83 -9.65 -5.82 -14.17
N LEU A 84 -8.85 -4.76 -14.22
CA LEU A 84 -8.67 -3.94 -15.42
C LEU A 84 -7.37 -4.26 -16.15
N GLU A 85 -6.43 -4.93 -15.48
CA GLU A 85 -5.06 -5.14 -15.95
C GLU A 85 -4.31 -3.79 -16.13
N PRO A 86 -2.97 -3.78 -16.29
CA PRO A 86 -2.21 -2.55 -16.48
C PRO A 86 -2.76 -1.67 -17.61
N GLU A 87 -3.26 -2.28 -18.69
CA GLU A 87 -3.77 -1.60 -19.87
C GLU A 87 -5.14 -0.94 -19.62
N GLY A 88 -5.92 -1.42 -18.67
CA GLY A 88 -7.22 -0.86 -18.33
C GLY A 88 -7.16 0.36 -17.42
N LEU A 89 -6.08 0.52 -16.64
CA LEU A 89 -5.91 1.67 -15.76
C LEU A 89 -5.87 3.01 -16.54
N PRO A 90 -5.08 3.18 -17.63
CA PRO A 90 -5.12 4.39 -18.45
C PRO A 90 -6.46 4.58 -19.16
N ARG A 91 -7.17 3.49 -19.49
CA ARG A 91 -8.48 3.56 -20.15
C ARG A 91 -9.55 4.20 -19.26
N LEU A 92 -9.45 4.09 -17.93
CA LEU A 92 -10.31 4.82 -16.99
C LEU A 92 -10.20 6.34 -17.14
N LEU A 93 -9.04 6.81 -17.59
CA LEU A 93 -8.76 8.23 -17.73
C LEU A 93 -9.13 8.78 -19.10
N THR A 94 -9.58 7.98 -20.07
CA THR A 94 -9.82 8.41 -21.47
C THR A 94 -10.62 9.72 -21.57
N GLY A 95 -11.69 9.87 -20.79
CA GLY A 95 -12.56 11.06 -20.78
C GLY A 95 -12.02 12.29 -20.05
N TRP A 96 -10.82 12.22 -19.47
CA TRP A 96 -10.23 13.30 -18.68
C TRP A 96 -9.05 13.94 -19.40
N HIS A 97 -8.90 15.25 -19.35
CA HIS A 97 -7.70 15.91 -19.89
C HIS A 97 -6.46 15.62 -19.05
N ASP A 98 -6.62 15.65 -17.72
CA ASP A 98 -5.54 15.36 -16.79
C ASP A 98 -5.27 13.86 -16.69
N LYS A 99 -4.01 13.47 -16.92
CA LYS A 99 -3.51 12.09 -16.83
C LYS A 99 -2.47 11.93 -15.71
N SER A 100 -2.22 12.99 -14.95
CA SER A 100 -1.25 12.97 -13.87
C SER A 100 -1.72 12.08 -12.72
N ALA A 101 -0.75 11.43 -12.08
CA ALA A 101 -0.97 10.46 -11.05
C ALA A 101 0.16 10.51 -10.02
N GLU A 102 -0.16 10.11 -8.80
CA GLU A 102 0.82 9.94 -7.72
C GLU A 102 0.80 8.49 -7.23
N ALA A 103 1.98 7.90 -7.09
CA ALA A 103 2.16 6.65 -6.36
C ALA A 103 2.51 6.99 -4.92
N VAL A 104 1.62 6.65 -3.99
CA VAL A 104 1.78 6.96 -2.56
C VAL A 104 2.12 5.67 -1.82
N CYS A 105 3.23 5.70 -1.08
CA CYS A 105 3.60 4.63 -0.16
C CYS A 105 3.44 5.15 1.27
N THR A 106 2.69 4.42 2.10
CA THR A 106 2.43 4.77 3.50
C THR A 106 2.91 3.66 4.41
N PHE A 107 3.79 4.01 5.35
CA PHE A 107 4.21 3.15 6.45
C PHE A 107 3.49 3.57 7.72
N ALA A 108 2.98 2.59 8.47
CA ALA A 108 2.32 2.78 9.76
C ALA A 108 2.79 1.73 10.76
#